data_AF-A0A2E2KGW6-F1
#
_entry.id   AF-A0A2E2KGW6-F1
#
_cell.length_a   1.000
_cell.length_b   1.000
_cell.length_c   1.000
_cell.angle_alpha   90.00
_cell.angle_beta   90.00
_cell.angle_gamma   90.00
#
_symmetry.space_group_name_H-M   'P 1'
#
loop_
_entity.id
_entity.type
_entity.pdbx_description
1 polymer ?
#
loop_
_entity_poly.entity_id
_entity_poly.type
_entity_poly.pdbx_seq_one_letter_code
_entity_poly.pdbx_strand_id
1 'polypeptide(L)'
;MMKFCISLLLSTLILSSPATYAASWYKVEVVVFANQNSSALTDEFWPESLEIPSPSNAIALKARNAEGSAYKKLSGDALSLHGAKKRLNNSGAYRVLFHEGWMQPVRHTQNPRPIRITGGNILDNGMYELDGHIAVGRGTYLHFRPNLFLSKQLTADQTAMLKQASSNTPINETEENSAASLLTMQASSDAESSLDQNILMDIPEILTVNLDQARRMKSKELHFIDHPLMGILVEIKPVN
;
A
#
# COMPACT_ATOMS: atom_id res chain seq x y z
N MET A 1 61.16 50.56 23.70
CA MET A 1 61.37 49.34 22.89
C MET A 1 60.31 48.32 23.30
N MET A 2 59.28 48.14 22.47
CA MET A 2 58.02 47.45 22.80
C MET A 2 58.04 46.06 22.15
N LYS A 3 57.93 44.98 22.93
CA LYS A 3 57.86 43.60 22.41
C LYS A 3 56.41 43.13 22.41
N PHE A 4 55.86 42.93 21.21
CA PHE A 4 54.54 42.34 20.97
C PHE A 4 54.62 40.81 21.17
N CYS A 5 53.80 40.26 22.09
CA CYS A 5 53.55 38.83 22.20
C CYS A 5 52.42 38.45 21.25
N ILE A 6 52.74 37.68 20.20
CA ILE A 6 51.77 37.10 19.28
C ILE A 6 51.13 35.89 19.95
N SER A 7 49.83 36.00 20.26
CA SER A 7 49.01 34.89 20.76
C SER A 7 48.59 34.00 19.58
N LEU A 8 49.04 32.75 19.56
CA LEU A 8 48.69 31.75 18.55
C LEU A 8 47.42 31.02 18.99
N LEU A 9 46.27 31.44 18.46
CA LEU A 9 44.97 30.78 18.67
C LEU A 9 44.89 29.51 17.81
N LEU A 10 45.11 28.35 18.45
CA LEU A 10 44.99 27.03 17.84
C LEU A 10 43.51 26.62 17.76
N SER A 11 42.84 26.92 16.65
CA SER A 11 41.46 26.52 16.39
C SER A 11 41.41 25.02 16.06
N THR A 12 40.99 24.20 17.03
CA THR A 12 40.78 22.75 16.85
C THR A 12 39.49 22.49 16.07
N LEU A 13 39.64 22.18 14.78
CA LEU A 13 38.55 21.73 13.91
C LEU A 13 38.17 20.29 14.26
N ILE A 14 37.01 20.10 14.93
CA ILE A 14 36.48 18.77 15.22
C ILE A 14 35.90 18.20 13.92
N LEU A 15 36.65 17.31 13.25
CA LEU A 15 36.13 16.50 12.15
C LEU A 15 35.20 15.42 12.72
N SER A 16 33.90 15.65 12.65
CA SER A 16 32.91 14.59 12.85
C SER A 16 32.89 13.66 11.63
N SER A 17 33.55 12.50 11.73
CA SER A 17 33.37 11.46 10.73
C SER A 17 31.93 10.93 10.78
N PRO A 18 31.18 10.89 9.66
CA PRO A 18 29.87 10.27 9.66
C PRO A 18 30.04 8.78 9.95
N ALA A 19 29.35 8.29 10.99
CA ALA A 19 29.30 6.86 11.29
C ALA A 19 28.65 6.13 10.09
N THR A 20 29.45 5.41 9.32
CA THR A 20 28.95 4.58 8.22
C THR A 20 28.40 3.29 8.81
N TYR A 21 27.07 3.17 8.90
CA TYR A 21 26.43 1.93 9.33
C TYR A 21 26.46 0.90 8.21
N ALA A 22 27.10 -0.24 8.46
CA ALA A 22 27.10 -1.37 7.53
C ALA A 22 25.67 -1.89 7.30
N ALA A 23 25.39 -2.35 6.07
CA ALA A 23 24.12 -2.99 5.74
C ALA A 23 24.03 -4.37 6.43
N SER A 24 22.85 -4.70 6.97
CA SER A 24 22.58 -6.04 7.51
C SER A 24 21.70 -6.80 6.52
N TRP A 25 22.00 -8.08 6.31
CA TRP A 25 21.24 -8.92 5.39
C TRP A 25 19.98 -9.48 6.07
N TYR A 26 18.87 -9.44 5.34
CA TYR A 26 17.60 -9.99 5.79
C TYR A 26 16.97 -10.88 4.73
N LYS A 27 16.33 -11.95 5.19
CA LYS A 27 15.26 -12.65 4.49
C LYS A 27 13.95 -11.91 4.74
N VAL A 28 13.26 -11.55 3.68
CA VAL A 28 11.89 -11.04 3.70
C VAL A 28 11.01 -12.07 3.03
N GLU A 29 9.92 -12.45 3.67
CA GLU A 29 8.91 -13.35 3.11
C GLU A 29 7.54 -12.71 3.23
N VAL A 30 6.77 -12.74 2.15
CA VAL A 30 5.49 -12.07 2.05
C VAL A 30 4.46 -13.00 1.42
N VAL A 31 3.28 -13.04 2.01
CA VAL A 31 2.06 -13.57 1.39
C VAL A 31 1.07 -12.43 1.25
N VAL A 32 0.61 -12.15 0.03
CA VAL A 32 -0.50 -11.23 -0.24
C VAL A 32 -1.71 -12.04 -0.68
N PHE A 33 -2.87 -11.72 -0.15
CA PHE A 33 -4.12 -12.43 -0.42
C PHE A 33 -5.30 -11.47 -0.55
N ALA A 34 -6.29 -11.82 -1.36
CA ALA A 34 -7.54 -11.09 -1.50
C ALA A 34 -8.65 -11.70 -0.67
N ASN A 35 -9.51 -10.86 -0.11
CA ASN A 35 -10.79 -11.23 0.49
C ASN A 35 -11.82 -11.48 -0.63
N GLN A 36 -12.49 -12.63 -0.57
CA GLN A 36 -13.50 -13.02 -1.56
C GLN A 36 -14.92 -12.57 -1.17
N ASN A 37 -15.11 -12.10 0.07
CA ASN A 37 -16.43 -11.66 0.53
C ASN A 37 -16.81 -10.31 -0.11
N SER A 38 -17.96 -10.26 -0.79
CA SER A 38 -18.50 -9.05 -1.41
C SER A 38 -18.89 -7.97 -0.39
N SER A 39 -19.19 -8.31 0.87
CA SER A 39 -19.53 -7.33 1.91
C SER A 39 -18.39 -6.34 2.18
N ALA A 40 -17.13 -6.75 1.98
CA ALA A 40 -15.97 -5.89 2.20
C ALA A 40 -15.84 -4.74 1.18
N LEU A 41 -16.61 -4.77 0.09
CA LEU A 41 -16.61 -3.71 -0.92
C LEU A 41 -17.19 -2.41 -0.38
N THR A 42 -18.12 -2.49 0.57
CA THR A 42 -18.85 -1.34 1.12
C THR A 42 -18.27 -0.84 2.45
N ASP A 43 -17.16 -1.42 2.93
CA ASP A 43 -16.55 -1.05 4.21
C ASP A 43 -15.78 0.28 4.13
N GLU A 44 -15.35 0.70 2.94
CA GLU A 44 -14.65 1.97 2.70
C GLU A 44 -15.14 2.63 1.40
N PHE A 45 -14.87 3.93 1.27
CA PHE A 45 -15.09 4.68 0.03
C PHE A 45 -13.83 4.61 -0.84
N TRP A 46 -13.97 4.12 -2.06
CA TRP A 46 -12.85 3.90 -2.98
C TRP A 46 -12.80 5.00 -4.05
N PRO A 47 -11.63 5.60 -4.31
CA PRO A 47 -11.49 6.54 -5.42
C PRO A 47 -11.73 5.82 -6.76
N GLU A 48 -12.37 6.53 -7.69
CA GLU A 48 -12.81 6.01 -8.99
C GLU A 48 -11.64 5.59 -9.89
N SER A 49 -10.47 6.20 -9.71
CA SER A 49 -9.25 5.85 -10.44
C SER A 49 -8.01 6.08 -9.59
N LEU A 50 -7.12 5.09 -9.59
CA LEU A 50 -5.83 5.15 -8.91
C LEU A 50 -4.73 4.94 -9.95
N GLU A 51 -3.91 5.98 -10.15
CA GLU A 51 -2.67 5.80 -10.89
C GLU A 51 -1.67 5.02 -10.04
N ILE A 52 -1.12 3.95 -10.60
CA ILE A 52 -0.08 3.17 -9.94
C ILE A 52 1.25 3.91 -10.12
N PRO A 53 1.85 4.49 -9.06
CA PRO A 53 3.12 5.17 -9.18
C PRO A 53 4.21 4.18 -9.59
N SER A 54 5.12 4.65 -10.45
CA SER A 54 6.29 3.89 -10.89
C SER A 54 7.57 4.57 -10.39
N PRO A 55 8.03 4.28 -9.15
CA PRO A 55 9.24 4.88 -8.61
C PRO A 55 10.45 4.58 -9.49
N SER A 56 11.24 5.60 -9.84
CA SER A 56 12.40 5.46 -10.72
C SER A 56 13.51 4.57 -10.15
N ASN A 57 13.54 4.37 -8.83
CA ASN A 57 14.51 3.52 -8.14
C ASN A 57 14.00 2.09 -7.87
N ALA A 58 12.80 1.75 -8.33
CA ALA A 58 12.21 0.43 -8.16
C ALA A 58 12.99 -0.66 -8.89
N ILE A 59 12.90 -1.89 -8.37
CA ILE A 59 13.49 -3.07 -8.99
C ILE A 59 12.50 -4.22 -9.08
N ALA A 60 12.66 -5.04 -10.12
CA ALA A 60 12.03 -6.35 -10.16
C ALA A 60 12.80 -7.34 -9.27
N LEU A 61 12.07 -8.27 -8.65
CA LEU A 61 12.68 -9.46 -8.04
C LEU A 61 13.36 -10.29 -9.13
N LYS A 62 14.69 -10.33 -9.10
CA LYS A 62 15.43 -11.19 -10.01
C LYS A 62 15.39 -12.65 -9.57
N ALA A 63 15.46 -13.55 -10.54
CA ALA A 63 15.65 -14.97 -10.30
C ALA A 63 16.89 -15.22 -9.42
N ARG A 64 16.89 -16.32 -8.67
CA ARG A 64 17.95 -16.67 -7.71
C ARG A 64 19.37 -16.58 -8.30
N ASN A 65 19.53 -17.02 -9.54
CA ASN A 65 20.82 -17.14 -10.22
C ASN A 65 21.18 -15.89 -11.03
N ALA A 66 20.37 -14.83 -10.96
CA ALA A 66 20.65 -13.62 -11.71
C ALA A 66 21.84 -12.87 -11.12
N GLU A 67 22.81 -12.57 -11.97
CA GLU A 67 23.99 -11.80 -11.59
C GLU A 67 23.66 -10.32 -11.36
N GLY A 68 24.48 -9.65 -10.55
CA GLY A 68 24.42 -8.19 -10.35
C GLY A 68 23.22 -7.67 -9.55
N SER A 69 22.51 -8.51 -8.78
CA SER A 69 21.49 -8.05 -7.83
C SER A 69 21.76 -8.52 -6.41
N ALA A 70 21.74 -7.57 -5.46
CA ALA A 70 21.72 -7.88 -4.03
C ALA A 70 20.35 -8.40 -3.56
N TYR A 71 19.31 -8.25 -4.40
CA TYR A 71 17.95 -8.71 -4.14
C TYR A 71 17.75 -10.05 -4.85
N LYS A 72 17.76 -11.15 -4.08
CA LYS A 72 17.76 -12.51 -4.62
C LYS A 72 16.54 -13.27 -4.14
N LYS A 73 15.74 -13.77 -5.07
CA LYS A 73 14.58 -14.61 -4.78
C LYS A 73 14.99 -15.92 -4.09
N LEU A 74 14.21 -16.33 -3.10
CA LEU A 74 14.35 -17.61 -2.40
C LEU A 74 13.64 -18.73 -3.17
N SER A 75 14.02 -19.97 -2.89
CA SER A 75 13.33 -21.16 -3.41
C SER A 75 12.10 -21.40 -2.54
N GLY A 76 11.09 -22.02 -3.12
CA GLY A 76 9.87 -22.40 -2.40
C GLY A 76 10.17 -23.11 -1.08
N ASP A 77 11.10 -24.07 -1.06
CA ASP A 77 11.43 -24.84 0.15
C ASP A 77 12.05 -24.00 1.29
N ALA A 78 12.63 -22.83 0.97
CA ALA A 78 13.21 -21.93 1.97
C ALA A 78 12.18 -20.97 2.60
N LEU A 79 10.95 -20.98 2.09
CA LEU A 79 9.82 -20.20 2.60
C LEU A 79 9.23 -20.89 3.84
N SER A 80 8.88 -20.10 4.86
CA SER A 80 8.32 -20.57 6.12
C SER A 80 6.79 -20.45 6.19
N LEU A 81 6.16 -19.65 5.35
CA LEU A 81 4.73 -19.32 5.41
C LEU A 81 3.82 -20.28 4.63
N HIS A 82 4.32 -21.46 4.24
CA HIS A 82 3.52 -22.49 3.55
C HIS A 82 2.26 -22.89 4.32
N GLY A 83 2.38 -23.02 5.65
CA GLY A 83 1.24 -23.34 6.52
C GLY A 83 0.17 -22.24 6.49
N ALA A 84 0.59 -20.98 6.53
CA ALA A 84 -0.32 -19.84 6.45
C ALA A 84 -1.02 -19.78 5.09
N LYS A 85 -0.27 -19.91 3.99
CA LYS A 85 -0.81 -20.01 2.62
C LYS A 85 -1.85 -21.12 2.51
N LYS A 86 -1.55 -22.32 3.01
CA LYS A 86 -2.48 -23.46 2.97
C LYS A 86 -3.76 -23.17 3.74
N ARG A 87 -3.67 -22.58 4.93
CA ARG A 87 -4.86 -22.21 5.73
C ARG A 87 -5.72 -21.15 5.04
N LEU A 88 -5.10 -20.13 4.43
CA LEU A 88 -5.82 -19.09 3.67
C LEU A 88 -6.59 -19.70 2.49
N ASN A 89 -5.94 -20.55 1.69
CA ASN A 89 -6.61 -21.20 0.57
C ASN A 89 -7.71 -22.16 1.02
N ASN A 90 -7.55 -22.82 2.17
CA ASN A 90 -8.54 -23.77 2.69
C ASN A 90 -9.78 -23.10 3.31
N SER A 91 -9.73 -21.82 3.67
CA SER A 91 -10.87 -21.15 4.32
C SER A 91 -11.97 -20.75 3.35
N GLY A 92 -11.69 -20.72 2.04
CA GLY A 92 -12.62 -20.26 0.99
C GLY A 92 -12.87 -18.74 0.96
N ALA A 93 -12.78 -18.08 2.11
CA ALA A 93 -12.93 -16.62 2.23
C ALA A 93 -11.76 -15.82 1.62
N TYR A 94 -10.59 -16.45 1.44
CA TYR A 94 -9.38 -15.78 0.97
C TYR A 94 -8.76 -16.52 -0.21
N ARG A 95 -8.11 -15.77 -1.10
CA ARG A 95 -7.30 -16.30 -2.20
C ARG A 95 -5.91 -15.69 -2.19
N VAL A 96 -4.88 -16.53 -2.16
CA VAL A 96 -3.50 -16.05 -2.21
C VAL A 96 -3.16 -15.56 -3.62
N LEU A 97 -2.70 -14.30 -3.71
CA LEU A 97 -2.31 -13.63 -4.96
C LEU A 97 -0.81 -13.69 -5.19
N PHE A 98 -0.03 -13.68 -4.10
CA PHE A 98 1.42 -13.66 -4.13
C PHE A 98 1.97 -14.38 -2.90
N HIS A 99 2.96 -15.25 -3.09
CA HIS A 99 3.74 -15.83 -1.99
C HIS A 99 5.18 -15.99 -2.44
N GLU A 100 6.04 -15.09 -1.97
CA GLU A 100 7.46 -15.13 -2.29
C GLU A 100 8.31 -14.70 -1.12
N GLY A 101 9.57 -15.11 -1.16
CA GLY A 101 10.60 -14.61 -0.27
C GLY A 101 11.86 -14.25 -1.04
N TRP A 102 12.62 -13.31 -0.48
CA TRP A 102 13.88 -12.88 -1.06
C TRP A 102 14.85 -12.43 0.03
N MET A 103 16.14 -12.40 -0.32
CA MET A 103 17.18 -11.78 0.49
C MET A 103 17.46 -10.38 -0.01
N GLN A 104 17.69 -9.45 0.92
CA GLN A 104 18.14 -8.09 0.59
C GLN A 104 19.04 -7.50 1.70
N PRO A 105 19.96 -6.60 1.35
CA PRO A 105 20.65 -5.78 2.34
C PRO A 105 19.73 -4.63 2.80
N VAL A 106 19.48 -4.56 4.11
CA VAL A 106 18.72 -3.46 4.73
C VAL A 106 19.69 -2.47 5.35
N ARG A 107 19.59 -1.20 4.93
CA ARG A 107 20.41 -0.08 5.41
C ARG A 107 19.60 0.85 6.31
N HIS A 108 20.29 1.66 7.10
CA HIS A 108 19.65 2.77 7.78
C HIS A 108 19.31 3.85 6.74
N THR A 109 18.03 4.00 6.39
CA THR A 109 17.57 4.93 5.34
C THR A 109 16.09 5.26 5.51
N GLN A 110 15.72 6.50 5.17
CA GLN A 110 14.32 6.94 5.09
C GLN A 110 13.67 6.64 3.74
N ASN A 111 14.48 6.40 2.70
CA ASN A 111 14.02 6.09 1.35
C ASN A 111 14.56 4.72 0.91
N PRO A 112 14.01 3.61 1.45
CA PRO A 112 14.42 2.27 1.07
C PRO A 112 14.07 1.99 -0.39
N ARG A 113 14.82 1.07 -1.02
CA ARG A 113 14.59 0.71 -2.42
C ARG A 113 13.30 -0.12 -2.56
N PRO A 114 12.33 0.30 -3.38
CA PRO A 114 11.12 -0.47 -3.60
C PRO A 114 11.38 -1.66 -4.52
N ILE A 115 10.67 -2.75 -4.27
CA ILE A 115 10.66 -3.95 -5.07
C ILE A 115 9.27 -4.06 -5.68
N ARG A 116 9.18 -4.15 -7.00
CA ARG A 116 7.91 -4.34 -7.71
C ARG A 116 7.37 -5.73 -7.43
N ILE A 117 6.09 -5.78 -7.10
CA ILE A 117 5.34 -6.99 -6.80
C ILE A 117 4.18 -7.05 -7.78
N THR A 118 4.10 -8.13 -8.54
CA THR A 118 2.95 -8.44 -9.38
C THR A 118 2.47 -9.85 -9.08
N GLY A 119 1.16 -10.09 -9.17
CA GLY A 119 0.58 -11.39 -8.86
C GLY A 119 -0.93 -11.46 -9.12
N GLY A 120 -1.53 -12.58 -8.73
CA GLY A 120 -2.92 -12.88 -9.03
C GLY A 120 -3.17 -13.20 -10.51
N ASN A 121 -4.42 -13.01 -10.93
CA ASN A 121 -4.81 -13.23 -12.31
C ASN A 121 -4.42 -12.04 -13.19
N ILE A 122 -4.36 -12.24 -14.50
CA ILE A 122 -4.28 -11.14 -15.47
C ILE A 122 -5.72 -10.79 -15.84
N LEU A 123 -6.07 -9.52 -15.72
CA LEU A 123 -7.39 -8.97 -16.05
C LEU A 123 -7.50 -8.74 -17.56
N ASP A 124 -8.72 -8.44 -18.03
CA ASP A 124 -9.01 -8.26 -19.46
C ASP A 124 -8.25 -7.08 -20.10
N ASN A 125 -7.85 -6.10 -19.27
CA ASN A 125 -6.98 -4.99 -19.68
C ASN A 125 -5.49 -5.37 -19.78
N GLY A 126 -5.13 -6.65 -19.56
CA GLY A 126 -3.76 -7.16 -19.60
C GLY A 126 -2.93 -6.86 -18.34
N MET A 127 -3.50 -6.21 -17.34
CA MET A 127 -2.81 -5.89 -16.08
C MET A 127 -2.97 -7.01 -15.05
N TYR A 128 -2.03 -7.11 -14.13
CA TYR A 128 -2.15 -8.02 -12.99
C TYR A 128 -3.19 -7.52 -12.00
N GLU A 129 -3.94 -8.44 -11.39
CA GLU A 129 -4.87 -8.17 -10.30
C GLU A 129 -4.15 -7.52 -9.10
N LEU A 130 -2.90 -7.93 -8.83
CA LEU A 130 -2.03 -7.30 -7.84
C LEU A 130 -0.84 -6.65 -8.54
N ASP A 131 -0.62 -5.36 -8.30
CA ASP A 131 0.60 -4.63 -8.71
C ASP A 131 1.02 -3.67 -7.59
N GLY A 132 2.22 -3.10 -7.69
CA GLY A 132 2.74 -2.10 -6.77
C GLY A 132 4.11 -2.50 -6.24
N HIS A 133 4.43 -1.99 -5.06
CA HIS A 133 5.79 -2.02 -4.53
C HIS A 133 5.83 -2.34 -3.03
N ILE A 134 6.90 -3.04 -2.63
CA ILE A 134 7.24 -3.24 -1.23
C ILE A 134 8.65 -2.71 -0.99
N ALA A 135 8.82 -1.86 0.01
CA ALA A 135 10.12 -1.39 0.44
C ALA A 135 10.38 -1.79 1.90
N VAL A 136 11.63 -2.16 2.20
CA VAL A 136 12.07 -2.49 3.56
C VAL A 136 13.27 -1.63 3.92
N GLY A 137 13.12 -0.85 4.98
CA GLY A 137 14.16 0.05 5.49
C GLY A 137 14.39 -0.15 6.97
N ARG A 138 15.44 0.47 7.48
CA ARG A 138 15.72 0.50 8.92
C ARG A 138 15.91 1.94 9.40
N GLY A 139 15.34 2.25 10.55
CA GLY A 139 15.67 3.40 11.38
C GLY A 139 16.25 2.90 12.71
N THR A 140 15.61 3.26 13.82
CA THR A 140 15.75 2.54 15.10
C THR A 140 15.10 1.15 15.04
N TYR A 141 14.12 0.98 14.15
CA TYR A 141 13.38 -0.27 13.94
C TYR A 141 13.38 -0.66 12.46
N LEU A 142 12.99 -1.90 12.16
CA LEU A 142 12.65 -2.26 10.78
C LEU A 142 11.32 -1.64 10.41
N HIS A 143 11.24 -1.14 9.18
CA HIS A 143 10.01 -0.64 8.59
C HIS A 143 9.71 -1.42 7.33
N PHE A 144 8.49 -1.95 7.26
CA PHE A 144 7.93 -2.55 6.07
C PHE A 144 6.93 -1.56 5.48
N ARG A 145 7.11 -1.20 4.21
CA ARG A 145 6.33 -0.18 3.52
C ARG A 145 5.72 -0.79 2.25
N PRO A 146 4.52 -1.38 2.35
CA PRO A 146 3.76 -1.80 1.18
C PRO A 146 3.08 -0.57 0.58
N ASN A 147 3.10 -0.46 -0.74
CA ASN A 147 2.20 0.37 -1.53
C ASN A 147 1.70 -0.52 -2.68
N LEU A 148 0.62 -1.25 -2.39
CA LEU A 148 0.08 -2.28 -3.26
C LEU A 148 -1.30 -1.88 -3.77
N PHE A 149 -1.59 -2.23 -5.01
CA PHE A 149 -2.84 -1.97 -5.68
C PHE A 149 -3.49 -3.31 -6.02
N LEU A 150 -4.74 -3.47 -5.60
CA LEU A 150 -5.57 -4.60 -5.96
C LEU A 150 -6.65 -4.12 -6.93
N SER A 151 -6.62 -4.63 -8.15
CA SER A 151 -7.61 -4.35 -9.18
C SER A 151 -8.53 -5.55 -9.35
N LYS A 152 -9.85 -5.34 -9.35
CA LYS A 152 -10.85 -6.40 -9.45
C LYS A 152 -11.94 -6.02 -10.43
N GLN A 153 -12.27 -6.96 -11.32
CA GLN A 153 -13.45 -6.88 -12.16
C GLN A 153 -14.71 -6.99 -11.30
N LEU A 154 -15.60 -6.00 -11.40
CA LEU A 154 -16.87 -6.04 -10.68
C LEU A 154 -17.92 -6.84 -11.46
N THR A 155 -18.71 -7.63 -10.73
CA THR A 155 -19.94 -8.21 -11.26
C THR A 155 -21.07 -7.17 -11.23
N ALA A 156 -22.11 -7.34 -12.05
CA ALA A 156 -23.26 -6.43 -12.07
C ALA A 156 -23.88 -6.21 -10.67
N ASP A 157 -23.98 -7.30 -9.89
CA ASP A 157 -24.49 -7.24 -8.52
C ASP A 157 -23.59 -6.41 -7.60
N GLN A 158 -22.26 -6.58 -7.70
CA GLN A 158 -21.30 -5.79 -6.91
C GLN A 158 -21.31 -4.31 -7.29
N THR A 159 -21.42 -4.00 -8.58
CA THR A 159 -21.60 -2.63 -9.06
C THR A 159 -22.88 -2.02 -8.51
N ALA A 160 -23.99 -2.77 -8.49
CA ALA A 160 -25.24 -2.31 -7.90
C ALA A 160 -25.12 -2.09 -6.38
N MET A 161 -24.44 -2.98 -5.65
CA MET A 161 -24.16 -2.83 -4.22
C MET A 161 -23.36 -1.56 -3.92
N LEU A 162 -22.30 -1.28 -4.68
CA LEU A 162 -21.50 -0.07 -4.53
C LEU A 162 -22.31 1.20 -4.84
N LYS A 163 -23.15 1.19 -5.88
CA LYS A 163 -24.04 2.32 -6.20
C LYS A 163 -24.99 2.62 -5.03
N GLN A 164 -25.62 1.59 -4.48
CA GLN A 164 -26.53 1.74 -3.33
C GLN A 164 -25.82 2.26 -2.08
N ALA A 165 -24.61 1.77 -1.79
CA ALA A 165 -23.82 2.22 -0.64
C ALA A 165 -23.45 3.71 -0.77
N SER A 166 -23.05 4.16 -1.95
CA SER A 166 -22.72 5.57 -2.21
C SER A 166 -23.94 6.49 -2.10
N SER A 167 -25.13 6.04 -2.52
CA SER A 167 -26.38 6.82 -2.45
C SER A 167 -26.91 7.02 -1.01
N ASN A 168 -26.54 6.17 -0.06
CA ASN A 168 -27.06 6.19 1.32
C ASN A 168 -26.23 7.06 2.29
N THR A 169 -25.33 7.91 1.80
CA THR A 169 -24.57 8.83 2.67
C THR A 169 -25.55 9.82 3.33
N PRO A 170 -25.68 9.84 4.67
CA PRO A 170 -26.52 10.82 5.34
C PRO A 170 -25.93 12.21 5.09
N ILE A 171 -26.67 13.06 4.40
CA ILE A 171 -26.42 14.50 4.40
C ILE A 171 -26.66 14.92 5.86
N ASN A 172 -25.60 15.06 6.65
CA ASN A 172 -25.69 15.76 7.92
C ASN A 172 -25.87 17.25 7.63
N GLU A 173 -27.12 17.62 7.37
CA GLU A 173 -27.61 18.98 7.55
C GLU A 173 -27.61 19.27 9.05
N THR A 174 -26.54 19.88 9.55
CA THR A 174 -26.64 20.72 10.74
C THR A 174 -26.78 22.16 10.28
N GLU A 175 -28.03 22.58 10.12
CA GLU A 175 -28.42 23.98 10.05
C GLU A 175 -28.07 24.69 11.36
N GLU A 176 -27.51 25.91 11.27
CA GLU A 176 -28.03 27.12 11.94
C GLU A 176 -27.04 28.28 11.78
N ASN A 177 -27.25 29.11 10.75
CA ASN A 177 -27.29 30.59 10.84
C ASN A 177 -27.10 31.22 9.45
N SER A 178 -28.22 31.57 8.80
CA SER A 178 -28.47 32.94 8.33
C SER A 178 -29.87 33.02 7.75
N ALA A 179 -30.79 33.46 8.60
CA ALA A 179 -32.09 33.97 8.19
C ALA A 179 -31.92 35.18 7.26
N ALA A 180 -31.85 34.95 5.95
CA ALA A 180 -32.08 35.98 4.94
C ALA A 180 -32.25 35.36 3.55
N SER A 181 -33.44 34.83 3.28
CA SER A 181 -34.20 35.01 2.01
C SER A 181 -35.06 33.80 1.68
N LEU A 182 -35.99 33.50 2.58
CA LEU A 182 -37.34 33.12 2.14
C LEU A 182 -38.06 34.44 1.85
N LEU A 183 -38.36 34.70 0.57
CA LEU A 183 -39.56 35.40 0.08
C LEU A 183 -39.40 35.68 -1.43
N THR A 184 -39.87 34.74 -2.25
CA THR A 184 -40.78 35.04 -3.36
C THR A 184 -41.53 33.74 -3.67
N MET A 185 -42.71 33.58 -3.08
CA MET A 185 -43.73 32.69 -3.63
C MET A 185 -44.32 33.37 -4.87
N GLN A 186 -44.51 32.64 -5.99
CA GLN A 186 -45.83 32.43 -6.61
C GLN A 186 -45.76 31.74 -7.99
N ALA A 187 -46.43 30.58 -8.04
CA ALA A 187 -47.37 30.10 -9.06
C ALA A 187 -46.90 29.71 -10.48
N SER A 188 -46.91 28.41 -10.76
CA SER A 188 -47.63 27.70 -11.87
C SER A 188 -47.10 26.24 -11.88
N SER A 189 -47.90 25.25 -11.46
CA SER A 189 -48.79 24.39 -12.26
C SER A 189 -48.14 23.73 -13.48
N ASP A 190 -48.18 22.40 -13.43
CA ASP A 190 -48.03 21.41 -14.49
C ASP A 190 -46.63 20.88 -14.85
N ALA A 191 -46.66 19.56 -15.06
CA ALA A 191 -45.68 18.66 -15.66
C ALA A 191 -44.62 18.05 -14.72
N GLU A 192 -44.76 16.72 -14.61
CA GLU A 192 -43.75 15.76 -14.23
C GLU A 192 -42.32 16.19 -14.60
N SER A 193 -41.43 16.11 -13.62
CA SER A 193 -40.02 15.84 -13.87
C SER A 193 -39.44 15.21 -12.61
N SER A 194 -39.82 13.95 -12.38
CA SER A 194 -38.94 13.00 -11.71
C SER A 194 -37.82 12.62 -12.69
N LEU A 195 -36.99 13.58 -13.07
CA LEU A 195 -35.78 13.32 -13.86
C LEU A 195 -34.58 13.36 -12.91
N ASP A 196 -34.10 12.15 -12.63
CA ASP A 196 -32.69 11.83 -12.62
C ASP A 196 -31.76 12.78 -11.85
N GLN A 197 -31.81 12.67 -10.52
CA GLN A 197 -30.61 12.84 -9.71
C GLN A 197 -29.95 11.50 -9.40
N ASN A 198 -29.99 10.58 -10.37
CA ASN A 198 -28.95 9.57 -10.48
C ASN A 198 -27.68 10.34 -10.86
N ILE A 199 -26.93 10.80 -9.85
CA ILE A 199 -25.52 11.17 -10.06
C ILE A 199 -24.91 9.94 -10.69
N LEU A 200 -24.63 10.03 -11.99
CA LEU A 200 -23.96 8.99 -12.75
C LEU A 200 -22.51 8.93 -12.25
N MET A 201 -22.31 8.36 -11.06
CA MET A 201 -21.02 7.86 -10.65
C MET A 201 -20.72 6.71 -11.61
N ASP A 202 -19.77 6.93 -12.51
CA ASP A 202 -19.33 5.96 -13.49
C ASP A 202 -18.44 4.95 -12.78
N ILE A 203 -19.08 4.08 -11.97
CA ILE A 203 -18.33 3.04 -11.26
C ILE A 203 -17.56 2.25 -12.31
N PRO A 204 -16.22 2.26 -12.26
CA PRO A 204 -15.42 1.62 -13.28
C PRO A 204 -15.72 0.13 -13.28
N GLU A 205 -15.71 -0.46 -14.47
CA GLU A 205 -15.81 -1.91 -14.64
C GLU A 205 -14.74 -2.67 -13.82
N ILE A 206 -13.59 -2.03 -13.61
CA ILE A 206 -12.49 -2.49 -12.76
C ILE A 206 -12.33 -1.55 -11.56
N LEU A 207 -12.65 -2.06 -10.37
CA LEU A 207 -12.35 -1.37 -9.11
C LEU A 207 -10.87 -1.57 -8.78
N THR A 208 -10.15 -0.48 -8.49
CA THR A 208 -8.78 -0.55 -7.95
C THR A 208 -8.75 0.05 -6.56
N VAL A 209 -8.13 -0.66 -5.61
CA VAL A 209 -7.94 -0.20 -4.22
C VAL A 209 -6.47 -0.20 -3.84
N ASN A 210 -6.07 0.65 -2.89
CA ASN A 210 -4.69 0.82 -2.50
C ASN A 210 -4.46 0.50 -1.01
N LEU A 211 -3.39 -0.26 -0.74
CA LEU A 211 -2.84 -0.47 0.59
C LEU A 211 -1.46 0.19 0.65
N ASP A 212 -1.42 1.41 1.21
CA ASP A 212 -0.22 2.15 1.55
C ASP A 212 -0.10 2.35 3.07
N GLN A 213 0.20 1.26 3.78
CA GLN A 213 0.30 1.23 5.25
C GLN A 213 1.69 0.83 5.72
N ALA A 214 2.56 1.81 5.92
CA ALA A 214 3.87 1.60 6.52
C ALA A 214 3.77 1.13 7.98
N ARG A 215 4.50 0.06 8.32
CA ARG A 215 4.44 -0.57 9.65
C ARG A 215 5.84 -0.80 10.22
N ARG A 216 5.96 -0.60 11.54
CA ARG A 216 7.15 -0.95 12.31
C ARG A 216 7.15 -2.44 12.59
N MET A 217 8.25 -3.12 12.27
CA MET A 217 8.37 -4.57 12.41
C MET A 217 9.40 -4.95 13.47
N LYS A 218 9.04 -5.94 14.28
CA LYS A 218 10.00 -6.72 15.06
C LYS A 218 10.52 -7.85 14.17
N SER A 219 11.83 -8.08 14.21
CA SER A 219 12.40 -9.17 13.43
C SER A 219 12.02 -10.53 14.00
N LYS A 220 11.90 -11.54 13.12
CA LYS A 220 11.56 -12.94 13.44
C LYS A 220 10.13 -13.13 13.98
N GLU A 221 9.27 -12.14 13.84
CA GLU A 221 7.84 -12.24 14.13
C GLU A 221 7.03 -12.18 12.82
N LEU A 222 5.89 -12.87 12.82
CA LEU A 222 4.89 -12.76 11.76
C LEU A 222 4.02 -11.52 12.02
N HIS A 223 3.89 -10.66 11.02
CA HIS A 223 3.02 -9.49 11.08
C HIS A 223 1.91 -9.61 10.05
N PHE A 224 0.72 -9.13 10.44
CA PHE A 224 -0.44 -8.99 9.57
C PHE A 224 -0.73 -7.52 9.32
N ILE A 225 -0.95 -7.15 8.06
CA ILE A 225 -1.42 -5.83 7.65
C ILE A 225 -2.78 -6.02 7.01
N ASP A 226 -3.76 -5.35 7.59
CA ASP A 226 -5.16 -5.52 7.27
C ASP A 226 -5.64 -4.46 6.28
N HIS A 227 -6.56 -4.88 5.40
CA HIS A 227 -7.32 -4.05 4.49
C HIS A 227 -8.60 -4.83 4.10
N PRO A 228 -9.77 -4.18 3.91
CA PRO A 228 -11.03 -4.89 3.69
C PRO A 228 -10.98 -5.94 2.55
N LEU A 229 -10.39 -5.54 1.42
CA LEU A 229 -10.31 -6.36 0.20
C LEU A 229 -9.03 -7.18 0.05
N MET A 230 -7.98 -6.93 0.84
CA MET A 230 -6.72 -7.67 0.77
C MET A 230 -5.97 -7.70 2.10
N GLY A 231 -5.07 -8.65 2.28
CA GLY A 231 -4.22 -8.72 3.45
C GLY A 231 -2.79 -9.08 3.11
N ILE A 232 -1.88 -8.70 4.00
CA ILE A 232 -0.46 -9.04 3.90
C ILE A 232 -0.03 -9.78 5.15
N LEU A 233 0.52 -10.98 4.98
CA LEU A 233 1.34 -11.64 6.00
C LEU A 233 2.81 -11.42 5.64
N VAL A 234 3.60 -10.94 6.58
CA VAL A 234 5.02 -10.66 6.36
C VAL A 234 5.88 -11.10 7.52
N GLU A 235 7.04 -11.65 7.19
CA GLU A 235 8.08 -12.02 8.14
C GLU A 235 9.45 -11.50 7.66
N ILE A 236 10.22 -10.89 8.57
CA ILE A 236 11.55 -10.34 8.28
C ILE A 236 12.58 -10.90 9.26
N LYS A 237 13.54 -11.70 8.76
CA LYS A 237 14.55 -12.41 9.56
C LYS A 237 15.97 -11.99 9.15
N PRO A 238 16.90 -11.71 10.08
CA PRO A 238 18.30 -11.50 9.72
C PRO A 238 18.88 -12.79 9.12
N VAL A 239 19.79 -12.64 8.17
CA VAL A 239 20.66 -13.72 7.71
C VAL A 239 21.87 -13.72 8.64
N ASN A 240 21.97 -14.73 9.48
CA ASN A 240 23.13 -14.96 10.36
C ASN A 240 24.09 -15.94 9.70
#